data_AF-A0A3F3Q139-F1
#
_entry.id   AF-A0A3F3Q139-F1
#
_cell.length_a   1.000
_cell.length_b   1.000
_cell.length_c   1.000
_cell.angle_alpha   90.00
_cell.angle_beta   90.00
_cell.angle_gamma   90.00
#
_symmetry.space_group_name_H-M   'P 1'
#
loop_
_entity.id
_entity.type
_entity.pdbx_description
1 polymer ?
#
loop_
_entity_poly.entity_id
_entity_poly.type
_entity_poly.pdbx_seq_one_letter_code
_entity_poly.pdbx_strand_id
1 'polypeptide(L)'
;MPKKAPRRIHSNVSLTAAEESDPENIVLRPLNNLHDLIRKMLYEVRNHESTVASLKTWAETIDPNTYRKQVPWPRELLEAYERYKHLVDLINPRLLAFKEYENRTSQPTKVRNSAEVRMKRLELALEWGQAALSAAEARIYVLVNYRNAYDDKRSIQSHIKQASDNSASAREAVRKAGQNYRAYWRALAAGKPHSSVLTSDTFSDGSD
;
A
#
# COMPACT_ATOMS: atom_id res chain seq x y z
N MET A 1 -13.25 -55.56 9.67
CA MET A 1 -12.45 -54.32 9.87
C MET A 1 -13.00 -53.21 8.97
N PRO A 2 -13.66 -52.18 9.49
CA PRO A 2 -14.16 -51.07 8.68
C PRO A 2 -13.11 -49.95 8.56
N LYS A 3 -12.84 -49.51 7.32
CA LYS A 3 -11.93 -48.39 6.99
C LYS A 3 -12.57 -47.06 7.45
N LYS A 4 -11.87 -46.30 8.31
CA LYS A 4 -12.23 -44.92 8.68
C LYS A 4 -12.04 -43.99 7.47
N ALA A 5 -13.09 -43.27 7.08
CA ALA A 5 -13.01 -42.17 6.12
C ALA A 5 -12.19 -40.98 6.69
N PRO A 6 -11.47 -40.20 5.87
CA PRO A 6 -10.70 -39.07 6.35
C PRO A 6 -11.62 -37.93 6.81
N ARG A 7 -11.35 -37.43 8.02
CA ARG A 7 -11.99 -36.23 8.59
C ARG A 7 -11.69 -35.03 7.68
N ARG A 8 -12.73 -34.46 7.04
CA ARG A 8 -12.69 -33.11 6.50
C ARG A 8 -12.52 -32.13 7.67
N ILE A 9 -11.35 -31.51 7.77
CA ILE A 9 -11.11 -30.41 8.68
C ILE A 9 -11.54 -29.12 7.96
N HIS A 10 -12.81 -28.76 8.08
CA HIS A 10 -13.25 -27.39 7.82
C HIS A 10 -13.05 -26.60 9.12
N SER A 11 -11.84 -26.11 9.36
CA SER A 11 -11.58 -25.19 10.47
C SER A 11 -12.08 -23.79 10.08
N ASN A 12 -13.34 -23.49 10.38
CA ASN A 12 -13.74 -22.11 10.64
C ASN A 12 -13.06 -21.69 11.95
N VAL A 13 -11.89 -21.05 11.85
CA VAL A 13 -11.27 -20.39 13.00
C VAL A 13 -11.93 -19.03 13.13
N SER A 14 -12.96 -18.95 13.97
CA SER A 14 -13.40 -17.69 14.54
C SER A 14 -12.27 -17.14 15.39
N LEU A 15 -11.69 -16.02 14.97
CA LEU A 15 -10.60 -15.35 15.70
C LEU A 15 -11.14 -14.69 16.97
N THR A 16 -10.31 -14.67 18.00
CA THR A 16 -10.59 -14.00 19.27
C THR A 16 -10.38 -12.48 19.15
N ALA A 17 -11.00 -11.69 20.04
CA ALA A 17 -10.89 -10.23 20.03
C ALA A 17 -9.44 -9.72 20.21
N ALA A 18 -8.56 -10.53 20.82
CA ALA A 18 -7.13 -10.22 20.94
C ALA A 18 -6.39 -10.37 19.60
N GLU A 19 -6.77 -11.35 18.78
CA GLU A 19 -6.23 -11.54 17.44
C GLU A 19 -6.68 -10.43 16.48
N GLU A 20 -7.88 -9.87 16.62
CA GLU A 20 -8.28 -8.68 15.84
C GLU A 20 -7.44 -7.41 16.13
N SER A 21 -6.78 -7.36 17.29
CA SER A 21 -5.99 -6.20 17.74
C SER A 21 -4.53 -6.21 17.29
N ASP A 22 -4.03 -7.34 16.78
CA ASP A 22 -2.66 -7.43 16.30
C ASP A 22 -2.55 -6.78 14.90
N PRO A 23 -1.68 -5.77 14.70
CA PRO A 23 -1.43 -5.22 13.38
C PRO A 23 -0.95 -6.28 12.35
N GLU A 24 -0.46 -7.43 12.79
CA GLU A 24 -0.15 -8.59 11.93
C GLU A 24 -1.37 -9.42 11.52
N ASN A 25 -2.47 -9.39 12.29
CA ASN A 25 -3.76 -10.00 11.92
C ASN A 25 -4.63 -9.10 11.05
N ILE A 26 -4.15 -7.91 10.70
CA ILE A 26 -4.76 -7.04 9.69
C ILE A 26 -4.82 -7.77 8.33
N VAL A 27 -4.11 -8.86 8.07
CA VAL A 27 -4.25 -9.57 6.78
C VAL A 27 -4.73 -11.00 7.03
N LEU A 28 -6.06 -11.16 7.11
CA LEU A 28 -6.67 -12.50 7.17
C LEU A 28 -6.29 -13.32 5.93
N ARG A 29 -5.96 -14.60 6.17
CA ARG A 29 -5.72 -15.68 5.19
C ARG A 29 -6.71 -15.66 4.02
N PRO A 30 -6.34 -16.19 2.83
CA PRO A 30 -5.24 -17.12 2.55
C PRO A 30 -3.87 -16.47 2.38
N LEU A 31 -2.82 -17.14 2.84
CA LEU A 31 -1.44 -16.72 2.55
C LEU A 31 -1.20 -16.88 1.05
N ASN A 32 -1.10 -15.76 0.34
CA ASN A 32 -0.81 -15.71 -1.09
C ASN A 32 0.07 -14.50 -1.40
N ASN A 33 0.51 -14.39 -2.66
CA ASN A 33 1.44 -13.34 -3.08
C ASN A 33 0.94 -11.92 -2.75
N LEU A 34 -0.38 -11.67 -2.75
CA LEU A 34 -0.95 -10.37 -2.39
C LEU A 34 -0.83 -10.08 -0.89
N HIS A 35 -1.09 -11.09 -0.05
CA HIS A 35 -0.86 -10.98 1.39
C HIS A 35 0.61 -10.68 1.70
N ASP A 36 1.54 -11.38 1.04
CA ASP A 36 2.97 -11.22 1.26
C ASP A 36 3.46 -9.85 0.79
N LEU A 37 2.93 -9.35 -0.32
CA LEU A 37 3.20 -8.00 -0.80
C LEU A 37 2.74 -6.93 0.21
N ILE A 38 1.51 -7.03 0.73
CA ILE A 38 0.99 -6.10 1.74
C ILE A 38 1.88 -6.11 2.99
N ARG A 39 2.31 -7.31 3.44
CA ARG A 39 3.20 -7.45 4.60
C ARG A 39 4.57 -6.84 4.35
N LYS A 40 5.16 -7.11 3.18
CA LYS A 40 6.45 -6.53 2.79
C LYS A 40 6.37 -5.01 2.80
N MET A 41 5.35 -4.42 2.16
CA MET A 41 5.17 -2.97 2.13
C MET A 41 5.00 -2.39 3.54
N LEU A 42 4.26 -3.06 4.44
CA LEU A 42 4.13 -2.62 5.84
C LEU A 42 5.47 -2.64 6.57
N TYR A 43 6.29 -3.66 6.36
CA TYR A 43 7.62 -3.76 6.93
C TYR A 43 8.54 -2.62 6.45
N GLU A 44 8.55 -2.35 5.14
CA GLU A 44 9.34 -1.24 4.58
C GLU A 44 8.89 0.13 5.12
N VAL A 45 7.58 0.36 5.28
CA VAL A 45 7.07 1.58 5.92
C VAL A 45 7.64 1.75 7.33
N ARG A 46 7.66 0.67 8.14
CA ARG A 46 8.22 0.71 9.50
C ARG A 46 9.72 0.99 9.50
N ASN A 47 10.46 0.39 8.56
CA ASN A 47 11.89 0.66 8.40
C ASN A 47 12.14 2.13 8.05
N HIS A 48 11.39 2.70 7.11
CA HIS A 48 11.49 4.10 6.74
C HIS A 48 11.18 5.04 7.90
N GLU A 49 10.20 4.72 8.74
CA GLU A 49 9.89 5.53 9.93
C GLU A 49 11.04 5.56 10.95
N SER A 50 11.71 4.43 11.15
CA SER A 50 12.91 4.35 11.99
C SER A 50 14.04 5.23 11.44
N THR A 51 14.28 5.17 10.12
CA THR A 51 15.28 6.00 9.46
C THR A 51 14.90 7.49 9.52
N VAL A 52 13.63 7.84 9.30
CA VAL A 52 13.13 9.21 9.43
C VAL A 52 13.31 9.74 10.85
N ALA A 53 13.06 8.93 11.88
CA ALA A 53 13.30 9.33 13.27
C ALA A 53 14.78 9.64 13.50
N SER A 54 15.68 8.79 13.00
CA SER A 54 17.13 9.00 13.07
C SER A 54 17.56 10.28 12.33
N LEU A 55 16.97 10.56 11.16
CA LEU A 55 17.23 11.78 10.40
C LEU A 55 16.74 13.04 11.14
N LYS A 56 15.59 12.97 11.84
CA LYS A 56 15.11 14.08 12.69
C LYS A 56 16.12 14.38 13.79
N THR A 57 16.62 13.36 14.48
CA THR A 57 17.66 13.54 15.51
C THR A 57 18.93 14.16 14.92
N TRP A 58 19.39 13.68 13.76
CA TRP A 58 20.54 14.26 13.07
C TRP A 58 20.31 15.73 12.67
N ALA A 59 19.14 16.09 12.16
CA ALA A 59 18.85 17.46 11.78
C ALA A 59 18.97 18.44 12.95
N GLU A 60 18.68 17.99 14.17
CA GLU A 60 18.83 18.83 15.37
C GLU A 60 20.28 19.10 15.74
N THR A 61 21.22 18.23 15.37
CA THR A 61 22.65 18.44 15.64
C THR A 61 23.34 19.38 14.65
N ILE A 62 22.63 19.85 13.62
CA ILE A 62 23.20 20.72 12.59
C ILE A 62 23.34 22.14 13.16
N ASP A 63 24.58 22.64 13.18
CA ASP A 63 24.88 24.04 13.44
C ASP A 63 24.73 24.86 12.14
N PRO A 64 23.78 25.80 12.06
CA PRO A 64 23.58 26.64 10.88
C PRO A 64 24.81 27.47 10.51
N ASN A 65 25.68 27.78 11.47
CA ASN A 65 26.85 28.63 11.22
C ASN A 65 27.98 27.88 10.51
N THR A 66 28.05 26.56 10.67
CA THR A 66 29.11 25.72 10.07
C THR A 66 28.61 24.85 8.92
N TYR A 67 27.29 24.61 8.84
CA TYR A 67 26.70 23.85 7.74
C TYR A 67 26.91 24.56 6.39
N ARG A 68 27.42 23.82 5.40
CA ARG A 68 27.62 24.32 4.04
C ARG A 68 27.10 23.31 3.04
N LYS A 69 26.32 23.81 2.09
CA LYS A 69 25.91 23.05 0.91
C LYS A 69 27.13 22.72 0.05
N GLN A 70 27.19 21.49 -0.45
CA GLN A 70 28.16 21.12 -1.47
C GLN A 70 27.74 21.71 -2.81
N VAL A 71 28.65 22.47 -3.43
CA VAL A 71 28.49 23.02 -4.78
C VAL A 71 29.84 22.90 -5.50
N PRO A 72 29.87 22.37 -6.75
CA PRO A 72 28.75 21.79 -7.48
C PRO A 72 28.30 20.45 -6.89
N TRP A 73 27.06 20.05 -7.19
CA TRP A 73 26.61 18.69 -6.88
C TRP A 73 27.35 17.67 -7.77
N PRO A 74 27.83 16.56 -7.20
CA PRO A 74 28.35 15.45 -7.99
C PRO A 74 27.22 14.83 -8.80
N ARG A 75 27.58 14.15 -9.89
CA ARG A 75 26.62 13.56 -10.84
C ARG A 75 25.67 12.58 -10.16
N GLU A 76 26.18 11.79 -9.23
CA GLU A 76 25.43 10.78 -8.49
C GLU A 76 24.36 11.41 -7.58
N LEU A 77 24.62 12.60 -7.03
CA LEU A 77 23.63 13.36 -6.27
C LEU A 77 22.56 13.94 -7.21
N LEU A 78 22.96 14.51 -8.35
CA LEU A 78 22.00 15.01 -9.34
C LEU A 78 21.04 13.90 -9.79
N GLU A 79 21.57 12.73 -10.18
CA GLU A 79 20.76 11.58 -10.61
C GLU A 79 19.84 11.06 -9.50
N ALA A 80 20.33 10.96 -8.25
CA ALA A 80 19.50 10.56 -7.12
C ALA A 80 18.41 11.59 -6.79
N TYR A 81 18.72 12.89 -6.91
CA TYR A 81 17.80 13.97 -6.66
C TYR A 81 16.66 13.99 -7.69
N GLU A 82 17.00 13.92 -8.98
CA GLU A 82 16.03 13.82 -10.07
C GLU A 82 15.17 12.57 -9.96
N ARG A 83 15.78 11.42 -9.62
CA ARG A 83 15.05 10.18 -9.42
C ARG A 83 13.99 10.30 -8.33
N TYR A 84 14.32 10.81 -7.14
CA TYR A 84 13.30 10.91 -6.10
C TYR A 84 12.22 11.92 -6.47
N LYS A 85 12.56 13.02 -7.17
CA LYS A 85 11.59 14.01 -7.64
C LYS A 85 10.59 13.38 -8.61
N HIS A 86 11.08 12.64 -9.60
CA HIS A 86 10.24 11.89 -10.51
C HIS A 86 9.31 10.91 -9.78
N LEU A 87 9.82 10.16 -8.79
CA LEU A 87 9.01 9.22 -8.01
C LEU A 87 7.93 9.92 -7.18
N VAL A 88 8.21 11.11 -6.64
CA VAL A 88 7.22 11.92 -5.91
C VAL A 88 6.05 12.31 -6.83
N ASP A 89 6.33 12.64 -8.09
CA ASP A 89 5.30 13.04 -9.06
C ASP A 89 4.34 11.89 -9.41
N LEU A 90 4.76 10.63 -9.21
CA LEU A 90 3.92 9.45 -9.43
C LEU A 90 2.89 9.21 -8.30
N ILE A 91 3.08 9.80 -7.11
CA ILE A 91 2.22 9.52 -5.96
C ILE A 91 0.79 10.01 -6.22
N ASN A 92 0.65 11.28 -6.62
CA ASN A 92 -0.66 11.92 -6.71
C ASN A 92 -1.56 11.28 -7.77
N PRO A 93 -1.10 10.98 -9.01
CA PRO A 93 -1.91 10.26 -9.98
C PRO A 93 -2.45 8.92 -9.48
N ARG A 94 -1.64 8.13 -8.74
CA ARG A 94 -2.08 6.83 -8.21
C ARG A 94 -3.07 6.97 -7.05
N LEU A 95 -2.84 7.95 -6.17
CA LEU A 95 -3.79 8.29 -5.11
C LEU A 95 -5.13 8.73 -5.69
N LEU A 96 -5.12 9.57 -6.74
CA LEU A 96 -6.34 10.02 -7.40
C LEU A 96 -7.07 8.87 -8.08
N ALA A 97 -6.37 7.96 -8.77
CA ALA A 97 -6.97 6.78 -9.37
C ALA A 97 -7.67 5.90 -8.31
N PHE A 98 -7.03 5.67 -7.16
CA PHE A 98 -7.66 4.97 -6.03
C PHE A 98 -8.90 5.70 -5.53
N LYS A 99 -8.79 7.00 -5.21
CA LYS A 99 -9.89 7.80 -4.66
C LYS A 99 -11.07 7.90 -5.61
N GLU A 100 -10.82 8.10 -6.90
CA GLU A 100 -11.87 8.18 -7.91
C GLU A 100 -12.61 6.85 -8.03
N TYR A 101 -11.87 5.73 -8.09
CA TYR A 101 -12.49 4.41 -8.11
C TYR A 101 -13.26 4.11 -6.82
N GLU A 102 -12.67 4.42 -5.65
CA GLU A 102 -13.30 4.27 -4.34
C GLU A 102 -14.60 5.08 -4.27
N ASN A 103 -14.60 6.35 -4.69
CA ASN A 103 -15.79 7.21 -4.68
C ASN A 103 -16.89 6.69 -5.60
N ARG A 104 -16.56 6.36 -6.86
CA ARG A 104 -17.53 5.82 -7.84
C ARG A 104 -18.19 4.53 -7.36
N THR A 105 -17.43 3.68 -6.66
CA THR A 105 -17.91 2.37 -6.19
C THR A 105 -18.44 2.40 -4.76
N SER A 106 -18.38 3.52 -4.04
CA SER A 106 -18.93 3.67 -2.67
C SER A 106 -20.40 4.12 -2.65
N GLN A 107 -20.91 4.59 -3.78
CA GLN A 107 -22.34 4.88 -3.99
C GLN A 107 -23.17 3.61 -3.71
N PRO A 108 -24.37 3.74 -3.12
CA PRO A 108 -25.22 2.60 -2.76
C PRO A 108 -25.86 1.95 -4.01
N THR A 109 -25.05 1.20 -4.76
CA THR A 109 -25.49 0.33 -5.84
C THR A 109 -25.21 -1.13 -5.46
N LYS A 110 -25.94 -2.08 -6.06
CA LYS A 110 -25.73 -3.54 -5.85
C LYS A 110 -24.28 -4.01 -6.09
N VAL A 111 -23.47 -3.20 -6.77
CA VAL A 111 -22.08 -3.48 -7.18
C VAL A 111 -21.04 -3.10 -6.11
N ARG A 112 -21.39 -2.22 -5.16
CA ARG A 112 -20.46 -1.63 -4.16
C ARG A 112 -19.61 -2.63 -3.38
N ASN A 113 -20.12 -3.84 -3.17
CA ASN A 113 -19.49 -4.86 -2.32
C ASN A 113 -19.06 -6.11 -3.09
N SER A 114 -19.05 -6.06 -4.43
CA SER A 114 -18.65 -7.21 -5.25
C SER A 114 -17.17 -7.57 -5.04
N ALA A 115 -16.84 -8.83 -5.31
CA ALA A 115 -15.48 -9.33 -5.19
C ALA A 115 -14.53 -8.58 -6.15
N GLU A 116 -14.99 -8.28 -7.35
CA GLU A 116 -14.26 -7.55 -8.39
C GLU A 116 -13.95 -6.11 -7.95
N VAL A 117 -14.92 -5.40 -7.37
CA VAL A 117 -14.70 -4.04 -6.85
C VAL A 117 -13.66 -4.04 -5.75
N ARG A 118 -13.71 -5.01 -4.84
CA ARG A 118 -12.73 -5.13 -3.74
C ARG A 118 -11.34 -5.45 -4.28
N MET A 119 -11.23 -6.37 -5.23
CA MET A 119 -9.94 -6.69 -5.86
C MET A 119 -9.37 -5.47 -6.57
N LYS A 120 -10.21 -4.73 -7.31
CA LYS A 120 -9.72 -3.53 -8.01
C LYS A 120 -9.28 -2.41 -7.06
N ARG A 121 -10.01 -2.18 -5.97
CA ARG A 121 -9.60 -1.25 -4.90
C ARG A 121 -8.30 -1.67 -4.24
N LEU A 122 -8.11 -2.98 -4.03
CA LEU A 122 -6.86 -3.53 -3.51
C LEU A 122 -5.70 -3.22 -4.47
N GLU A 123 -5.82 -3.53 -5.76
CA GLU A 123 -4.79 -3.25 -6.77
C GLU A 123 -4.39 -1.78 -6.79
N LEU A 124 -5.38 -0.88 -6.88
CA LEU A 124 -5.13 0.57 -6.92
C LEU A 124 -4.48 1.08 -5.63
N ALA A 125 -4.85 0.52 -4.48
CA ALA A 125 -4.20 0.85 -3.21
C ALA A 125 -2.74 0.36 -3.18
N LEU A 126 -2.45 -0.83 -3.72
CA LEU A 126 -1.08 -1.33 -3.82
C LEU A 126 -0.23 -0.47 -4.76
N GLU A 127 -0.76 -0.06 -5.91
CA GLU A 127 -0.07 0.84 -6.83
C GLU A 127 0.26 2.20 -6.20
N TRP A 128 -0.71 2.81 -5.51
CA TRP A 128 -0.48 4.05 -4.76
C TRP A 128 0.56 3.85 -3.65
N GLY A 129 0.44 2.78 -2.87
CA GLY A 129 1.36 2.48 -1.78
C GLY A 129 2.78 2.27 -2.28
N GLN A 130 2.97 1.57 -3.40
CA GLN A 130 4.28 1.34 -3.99
C GLN A 130 4.91 2.65 -4.49
N ALA A 131 4.13 3.51 -5.15
CA ALA A 131 4.62 4.83 -5.57
C ALA A 131 5.06 5.68 -4.38
N ALA A 132 4.25 5.74 -3.32
CA ALA A 132 4.55 6.47 -2.09
C ALA A 132 5.78 5.90 -1.37
N LEU A 133 5.91 4.57 -1.31
CA LEU A 133 7.05 3.89 -0.69
C LEU A 133 8.35 4.17 -1.45
N SER A 134 8.36 3.99 -2.77
CA SER A 134 9.55 4.26 -3.60
C SER A 134 9.98 5.73 -3.51
N ALA A 135 9.03 6.66 -3.45
CA ALA A 135 9.32 8.07 -3.27
C ALA A 135 9.87 8.41 -1.88
N ALA A 136 9.37 7.75 -0.82
CA ALA A 136 9.92 7.88 0.52
C ALA A 136 11.36 7.34 0.58
N GLU A 137 11.58 6.13 0.08
CA GLU A 137 12.88 5.46 0.04
C GLU A 137 13.93 6.29 -0.70
N ALA A 138 13.61 6.77 -1.91
CA ALA A 138 14.54 7.56 -2.70
C ALA A 138 14.88 8.91 -2.05
N ARG A 139 13.91 9.55 -1.38
CA ARG A 139 14.18 10.79 -0.63
C ARG A 139 15.02 10.53 0.62
N ILE A 140 14.74 9.45 1.35
CA ILE A 140 15.54 9.01 2.50
C ILE A 140 16.97 8.71 2.05
N TYR A 141 17.15 8.02 0.92
CA TYR A 141 18.46 7.75 0.35
C TYR A 141 19.27 9.02 0.14
N VAL A 142 18.68 10.08 -0.42
CA VAL A 142 19.39 11.36 -0.59
C VAL A 142 19.73 12.00 0.75
N LEU A 143 18.77 12.03 1.70
CA LEU A 143 18.98 12.58 3.05
C LEU A 143 20.12 11.87 3.80
N VAL A 144 20.24 10.56 3.64
CA VAL A 144 21.24 9.73 4.33
C VAL A 144 22.63 9.89 3.69
N ASN A 145 22.71 9.83 2.37
CA ASN A 145 24.00 9.75 1.64
C ASN A 145 24.58 11.12 1.29
N TYR A 146 23.75 12.16 1.18
CA TYR A 146 24.17 13.48 0.71
C TYR A 146 23.71 14.57 1.68
N ARG A 147 24.24 14.51 2.91
CA ARG A 147 23.86 15.40 4.03
C ARG A 147 24.07 16.89 3.76
N ASN A 148 24.95 17.22 2.83
CA ASN A 148 25.30 18.57 2.39
C ASN A 148 24.60 18.97 1.07
N ALA A 149 23.57 18.24 0.64
CA ALA A 149 22.81 18.57 -0.58
C ALA A 149 21.95 19.84 -0.41
N TYR A 150 21.54 20.18 0.81
CA TYR A 150 20.49 21.16 1.06
C TYR A 150 21.05 22.54 1.37
N ASP A 151 20.26 23.59 1.18
CA ASP A 151 20.70 24.97 1.39
C ASP A 151 20.95 25.28 2.87
N ASP A 152 20.07 24.80 3.76
CA ASP A 152 20.13 25.07 5.19
C ASP A 152 19.40 24.00 6.03
N LYS A 153 19.45 24.13 7.36
CA LYS A 153 18.75 23.25 8.32
C LYS A 153 17.24 23.20 8.07
N ARG A 154 16.61 24.31 7.69
CA ARG A 154 15.15 24.36 7.43
C ARG A 154 14.80 23.54 6.19
N SER A 155 15.60 23.62 5.13
CA SER A 155 15.45 22.79 3.93
C SER A 155 15.56 21.31 4.28
N ILE A 156 16.57 20.92 5.07
CA ILE A 156 16.74 19.54 5.56
C ILE A 156 15.50 19.05 6.31
N GLN A 157 15.03 19.82 7.30
CA GLN A 157 13.83 19.48 8.07
C GLN A 157 12.58 19.35 7.18
N SER A 158 12.44 20.22 6.18
CA SER A 158 11.36 20.13 5.19
C SER A 158 11.42 18.82 4.39
N HIS A 159 12.60 18.43 3.89
CA HIS A 159 12.77 17.17 3.17
C HIS A 159 12.53 15.94 4.06
N ILE A 160 12.96 15.97 5.33
CA ILE A 160 12.66 14.90 6.30
C ILE A 160 11.15 14.80 6.54
N LYS A 161 10.46 15.94 6.71
CA LYS A 161 9.00 15.95 6.84
C LYS A 161 8.34 15.34 5.61
N GLN A 162 8.75 15.73 4.41
CA GLN A 162 8.17 15.20 3.18
C GLN A 162 8.44 13.70 2.99
N ALA A 163 9.59 13.17 3.45
CA ALA A 163 9.84 11.72 3.49
C ALA A 163 8.90 11.00 4.47
N SER A 164 8.65 11.61 5.63
CA SER A 164 7.67 11.14 6.61
C SER A 164 6.24 11.14 6.04
N ASP A 165 5.85 12.21 5.34
CA ASP A 165 4.52 12.34 4.73
C ASP A 165 4.32 11.28 3.64
N ASN A 166 5.34 11.02 2.80
CA ASN A 166 5.31 9.94 1.81
C ASN A 166 5.17 8.55 2.47
N SER A 167 5.90 8.30 3.57
CA SER A 167 5.80 7.04 4.32
C SER A 167 4.41 6.86 4.94
N ALA A 168 3.82 7.93 5.46
CA ALA A 168 2.45 7.93 5.97
C ALA A 168 1.41 7.68 4.86
N SER A 169 1.63 8.24 3.66
CA SER A 169 0.83 7.97 2.47
C SER A 169 0.90 6.48 2.09
N ALA A 170 2.09 5.88 2.09
CA ALA A 170 2.27 4.45 1.85
C ALA A 170 1.59 3.58 2.92
N ARG A 171 1.69 3.97 4.20
CA ARG A 171 0.98 3.30 5.31
C ARG A 171 -0.53 3.28 5.09
N GLU A 172 -1.10 4.42 4.72
CA GLU A 172 -2.54 4.53 4.47
C GLU A 172 -2.97 3.66 3.29
N ALA A 173 -2.17 3.63 2.22
CA ALA A 173 -2.39 2.75 1.09
C ALA A 173 -2.38 1.26 1.49
N VAL A 174 -1.39 0.84 2.28
CA VAL A 174 -1.30 -0.53 2.84
C VAL A 174 -2.51 -0.85 3.71
N ARG A 175 -2.98 0.10 4.53
CA ARG A 175 -4.19 -0.06 5.35
C ARG A 175 -5.42 -0.30 4.47
N LYS A 176 -5.60 0.50 3.41
CA LYS A 176 -6.69 0.37 2.44
C LYS A 176 -6.61 -0.94 1.64
N ALA A 177 -5.41 -1.33 1.22
CA ALA A 177 -5.16 -2.61 0.57
C ALA A 177 -5.59 -3.77 1.47
N GLY A 178 -5.10 -3.80 2.72
CA GLY A 178 -5.49 -4.83 3.70
C GLY A 178 -6.99 -4.88 3.92
N GLN A 179 -7.68 -3.74 4.05
CA GLN A 179 -9.13 -3.70 4.23
C GLN A 179 -9.89 -4.36 3.07
N ASN A 180 -9.53 -4.03 1.83
CA ASN A 180 -10.17 -4.60 0.64
C ASN A 180 -9.84 -6.09 0.48
N TYR A 181 -8.60 -6.47 0.75
CA TYR A 181 -8.15 -7.87 0.76
C TYR A 181 -8.96 -8.73 1.74
N ARG A 182 -9.05 -8.31 3.01
CA ARG A 182 -9.84 -9.03 4.03
C ARG A 182 -11.30 -9.15 3.62
N ALA A 183 -11.88 -8.06 3.11
CA ALA A 183 -13.29 -8.06 2.74
C ALA A 183 -13.57 -8.95 1.51
N TYR A 184 -12.64 -9.04 0.56
CA TYR A 184 -12.72 -9.95 -0.58
C TYR A 184 -12.80 -11.41 -0.12
N TRP A 185 -11.86 -11.84 0.72
CA TRP A 185 -11.82 -13.23 1.20
C TRP A 185 -12.99 -13.61 2.11
N ARG A 186 -13.45 -12.67 2.95
CA ARG A 186 -14.69 -12.88 3.73
C ARG A 186 -15.90 -13.10 2.83
N ALA A 187 -16.03 -12.33 1.75
CA ALA A 187 -17.14 -12.47 0.82
C ALA A 187 -17.11 -13.82 0.08
N LEU A 188 -15.93 -14.26 -0.35
CA LEU A 188 -15.75 -15.58 -0.95
C LEU A 188 -16.07 -16.72 0.02
N ALA A 189 -15.57 -16.64 1.26
CA ALA A 189 -15.82 -17.65 2.29
C ALA A 189 -17.29 -17.75 2.70
N ALA A 190 -18.03 -16.63 2.62
CA ALA A 190 -19.45 -16.56 2.95
C ALA A 190 -20.40 -17.07 1.84
N GLY A 191 -19.88 -17.37 0.64
CA GLY A 191 -20.54 -18.06 -0.47
C GLY A 191 -22.08 -17.94 -0.60
N LYS A 192 -22.56 -17.07 -1.49
CA LYS A 192 -23.68 -17.45 -2.37
C LYS A 192 -23.10 -17.89 -3.72
N PRO A 193 -23.67 -18.92 -4.38
CA PRO A 193 -23.18 -19.37 -5.67
C PRO A 193 -23.25 -18.22 -6.67
N HIS A 194 -22.22 -18.09 -7.50
CA HIS A 194 -22.31 -17.34 -8.74
C HIS A 194 -23.46 -17.95 -9.57
N SER A 195 -24.60 -17.27 -9.64
CA SER A 195 -25.52 -17.50 -10.75
C SER A 195 -24.82 -16.94 -11.99
N SER A 196 -24.35 -17.85 -12.82
CA SER A 196 -24.08 -17.59 -14.23
C SER A 196 -25.25 -16.82 -14.84
N VAL A 197 -25.03 -15.56 -15.19
CA VAL A 197 -25.91 -14.87 -16.15
C VAL A 197 -25.01 -14.30 -17.23
N LEU A 198 -24.33 -15.18 -17.96
CA LEU A 198 -23.82 -14.95 -19.31
C LEU A 198 -23.56 -16.32 -19.94
N THR A 199 -24.62 -17.03 -20.34
CA THR A 199 -24.65 -17.95 -21.49
C THR A 199 -26.09 -18.47 -21.66
N SER A 200 -26.82 -17.91 -22.63
CA SER A 200 -27.43 -18.68 -23.72
C SER A 200 -28.30 -17.73 -24.52
N ASP A 201 -27.71 -17.21 -25.60
CA ASP A 201 -28.45 -17.08 -26.85
C ASP A 201 -29.02 -18.46 -27.18
N THR A 202 -30.34 -18.57 -27.20
CA THR A 202 -31.05 -19.58 -27.98
C THR A 202 -32.26 -18.90 -28.59
N PHE A 203 -32.10 -18.56 -29.87
CA PHE A 203 -33.10 -18.56 -30.94
C PHE A 203 -34.52 -18.93 -30.53
N SER A 204 -35.46 -18.02 -30.77
CA SER A 204 -36.86 -18.37 -31.04
C SER A 204 -37.11 -18.05 -32.51
N ASP A 205 -36.85 -19.04 -33.35
CA ASP A 205 -37.49 -19.19 -34.66
C ASP A 205 -38.66 -20.16 -34.45
N GLY A 206 -39.83 -19.87 -35.02
CA GLY A 206 -40.98 -20.77 -34.92
C GLY A 206 -42.33 -20.08 -34.79
N SER A 207 -42.88 -19.79 -35.96
CA SER A 207 -44.30 -19.62 -36.30
C SER A 207 -45.26 -20.57 -35.59
N ASP A 208 -46.48 -20.08 -35.31
CA ASP A 208 -47.73 -20.60 -35.89
C ASP A 208 -48.79 -19.48 -35.91
#